data_AF-A0A938R4C1-F1
#
_entry.id   AF-A0A938R4C1-F1
#
_cell.length_a   1.000
_cell.length_b   1.000
_cell.length_c   1.000
_cell.angle_alpha   90.00
_cell.angle_beta   90.00
_cell.angle_gamma   90.00
#
_symmetry.space_group_name_H-M   'P 1'
#
loop_
_entity.id
_entity.type
_entity.pdbx_description
1 polymer ?
#
loop_
_entity_poly.entity_id
_entity_poly.type
_entity_poly.pdbx_seq_one_letter_code
_entity_poly.pdbx_strand_id
1 'polypeptide(L)' 'MSLIINHNLMAMNAARNLSFTYNRLATSVSRLSSGLRINSAADDAAGLAIREMMRTDIRVLSQGV' A
#
# COMPACT_ATOMS: atom_id res chain seq x y z
N MET A 1 -13.42 36.58 -9.78
CA MET A 1 -13.56 35.43 -8.86
C MET A 1 -15.01 34.96 -8.88
N SER A 2 -15.33 33.87 -9.57
CA SER A 2 -16.70 33.34 -9.60
C SER A 2 -16.98 32.62 -8.28
N LEU A 3 -17.94 33.11 -7.50
CA LEU A 3 -18.43 32.43 -6.30
C LEU A 3 -19.40 31.34 -6.77
N ILE A 4 -18.93 30.10 -6.86
CA ILE A 4 -19.79 28.99 -7.25
C ILE A 4 -20.66 28.58 -6.05
N ILE A 5 -21.93 28.98 -6.07
CA ILE A 5 -22.91 28.74 -4.99
C ILE A 5 -23.35 27.27 -4.93
N ASN A 6 -23.33 26.55 -6.06
CA ASN A 6 -23.84 25.17 -6.16
C ASN A 6 -22.80 24.08 -5.88
N HIS A 7 -21.51 24.38 -5.99
CA HIS A 7 -20.44 23.41 -5.69
C HIS A 7 -19.41 24.03 -4.75
N ASN A 8 -19.06 23.33 -3.69
CA ASN A 8 -18.01 23.78 -2.79
C ASN A 8 -16.69 23.11 -3.17
N LEU A 9 -15.90 23.77 -4.04
CA LEU A 9 -14.61 23.22 -4.51
C LEU A 9 -13.61 23.01 -3.37
N MET A 10 -13.65 23.86 -2.33
CA MET A 10 -12.77 23.69 -1.18
C MET A 10 -13.12 22.42 -0.40
N ALA A 11 -14.41 22.18 -0.15
CA ALA A 11 -14.88 20.94 0.47
C ALA A 11 -14.57 19.72 -0.41
N MET A 12 -14.75 19.80 -1.72
CA MET A 12 -14.39 18.72 -2.65
C MET A 12 -12.88 18.44 -2.66
N ASN A 13 -12.04 19.48 -2.57
CA ASN A 13 -10.60 19.31 -2.49
C ASN A 13 -10.19 18.70 -1.14
N ALA A 14 -10.77 19.15 -0.04
CA ALA A 14 -10.57 18.55 1.29
C ALA A 14 -10.98 17.07 1.30
N ALA A 15 -12.12 16.71 0.71
CA ALA A 15 -12.58 15.33 0.60
C ALA A 15 -11.62 14.46 -0.24
N ARG A 16 -11.08 14.99 -1.34
CA ARG A 16 -10.06 14.28 -2.15
C ARG A 16 -8.77 14.03 -1.36
N ASN A 17 -8.26 15.04 -0.65
CA ASN A 17 -7.07 14.89 0.19
C ASN A 17 -7.31 13.91 1.35
N LEU A 18 -8.51 13.97 1.95
CA LEU A 18 -8.91 13.04 3.01
C LEU A 18 -8.94 11.60 2.50
N SER A 19 -9.55 11.36 1.33
CA SER A 19 -9.58 10.04 0.69
C SER A 19 -8.17 9.51 0.41
N PHE A 20 -7.27 10.36 -0.13
CA PHE A 20 -5.87 9.98 -0.34
C PHE A 20 -5.16 9.62 0.97
N THR A 21 -5.40 10.39 2.03
CA THR A 21 -4.83 10.15 3.37
C THR A 21 -5.32 8.83 3.95
N TYR A 22 -6.62 8.53 3.83
CA TYR A 22 -7.20 7.25 4.26
C TYR A 22 -6.62 6.06 3.49
N ASN A 23 -6.41 6.18 2.18
CA ASN A 23 -5.77 5.12 1.40
C ASN A 23 -4.34 4.84 1.88
N ARG A 24 -3.54 5.89 2.13
CA ARG A 24 -2.18 5.73 2.68
C ARG A 24 -2.19 5.11 4.08
N LEU A 25 -3.16 5.49 4.91
CA LEU A 25 -3.34 4.91 6.24
C LEU A 25 -3.68 3.42 6.14
N ALA A 26 -4.61 3.04 5.26
CA ALA A 26 -4.99 1.64 5.04
C ALA A 26 -3.78 0.78 4.62
N THR A 27 -2.95 1.27 3.70
CA THR A 27 -1.70 0.59 3.32
C THR A 27 -0.73 0.49 4.50
N SER A 28 -0.59 1.55 5.29
CA SER A 28 0.30 1.55 6.48
C SER A 28 -0.16 0.55 7.53
N VAL A 29 -1.47 0.48 7.79
CA VAL A 29 -2.07 -0.50 8.72
C VAL A 29 -1.89 -1.92 8.19
N SER A 30 -2.07 -2.15 6.89
CA SER A 30 -1.81 -3.46 6.28
C SER A 30 -0.36 -3.91 6.45
N ARG A 31 0.61 -3.02 6.22
CA ARG A 31 2.04 -3.30 6.42
C ARG A 31 2.40 -3.52 7.89
N LEU A 32 1.79 -2.75 8.80
CA LEU A 32 1.97 -2.94 10.24
C LEU A 32 1.42 -4.30 10.69
N SER A 33 0.23 -4.67 10.23
CA SER A 33 -0.41 -5.94 10.59
C SER A 33 0.31 -7.16 10.02
N SER A 34 0.90 -7.05 8.82
CA SER A 34 1.66 -8.15 8.22
C SER A 34 3.10 -8.20 8.69
N GLY A 35 3.65 -7.10 9.20
CA GLY A 35 5.08 -6.90 9.46
C GLY A 35 5.92 -6.85 8.18
N LEU A 36 5.30 -6.82 7.00
CA LEU A 36 5.96 -6.92 5.70
C LEU A 36 5.81 -5.59 4.95
N ARG A 37 6.92 -5.12 4.37
CA ARG A 37 6.90 -3.89 3.56
C ARG A 37 6.15 -4.07 2.24
N ILE A 38 6.23 -5.26 1.65
CA ILE A 38 5.58 -5.65 0.38
C ILE A 38 4.54 -6.72 0.73
N ASN A 39 3.26 -6.33 0.67
CA ASN A 39 2.15 -7.23 1.01
C ASN A 39 1.54 -7.87 -0.23
N SER A 40 1.52 -7.15 -1.35
CA SER A 40 0.92 -7.61 -2.60
C SER A 40 1.83 -7.35 -3.81
N ALA A 41 1.59 -8.08 -4.90
CA ALA A 41 2.27 -7.83 -6.18
C ALA A 41 1.91 -6.47 -6.78
N ALA A 42 0.80 -5.87 -6.35
CA ALA A 42 0.40 -4.52 -6.72
C ALA A 42 1.28 -3.45 -6.05
N ASP A 43 1.86 -3.74 -4.88
CA ASP A 43 2.79 -2.83 -4.21
C ASP A 43 4.18 -2.85 -4.86
N ASP A 44 4.70 -4.05 -5.15
CA ASP A 44 5.99 -4.27 -5.81
C ASP A 44 6.08 -5.73 -6.32
N ALA A 45 5.78 -5.96 -7.60
CA ALA A 45 5.80 -7.29 -8.18
C ALA A 45 7.20 -7.91 -8.21
N ALA A 46 8.24 -7.12 -8.50
CA ALA A 46 9.62 -7.60 -8.57
C ALA A 46 10.16 -7.92 -7.17
N GLY A 47 9.95 -7.02 -6.20
CA GLY A 47 10.35 -7.23 -4.82
C GLY A 47 9.59 -8.40 -4.17
N LEU A 48 8.32 -8.61 -4.51
CA LEU A 48 7.58 -9.80 -4.08
C LEU A 48 8.18 -11.08 -4.66
N ALA A 49 8.49 -11.11 -5.97
CA ALA A 49 9.07 -12.28 -6.62
C ALA A 49 10.43 -12.66 -6.01
N ILE A 50 11.29 -11.67 -5.75
CA ILE A 50 12.58 -11.89 -5.09
C ILE A 50 12.38 -12.43 -3.68
N ARG A 51 11.40 -11.89 -2.92
CA ARG A 51 11.09 -12.40 -1.58
C ARG A 51 10.67 -13.86 -1.60
N GLU A 52 9.78 -14.26 -2.51
CA GLU A 52 9.33 -15.65 -2.59
C GLU A 52 10.44 -16.60 -3.08
N MET A 53 11.34 -16.13 -3.96
CA MET A 53 12.55 -16.86 -4.34
C MET A 53 13.45 -17.10 -3.12
N MET A 54 13.76 -16.06 -2.33
CA MET A 54 14.57 -16.20 -1.11
C MET A 54 13.91 -17.11 -0.07
N ARG A 55 12.57 -17.04 0.09
CA ARG A 55 11.84 -17.97 0.98
C ARG A 55 11.94 -19.41 0.51
N THR A 56 11.99 -19.63 -0.80
CA THR A 56 12.18 -20.95 -1.40
C THR A 56 13.58 -21.46 -1.10
N ASP A 57 14.62 -20.64 -1.32
CA ASP A 57 16.01 -20.99 -1.02
C ASP A 57 16.21 -21.33 0.47
N ILE A 58 15.65 -20.53 1.38
CA ILE A 58 15.69 -20.80 2.83
C ILE A 58 15.03 -22.13 3.16
N ARG A 59 13.86 -22.42 2.56
CA ARG A 59 13.16 -23.70 2.80
C ARG A 59 13.98 -24.88 2.28
N VAL A 60 14.61 -24.75 1.12
CA VAL A 60 15.50 -25.78 0.56
C VAL A 60 16.69 -26.03 1.48
N LEU A 61 17.35 -24.97 1.95
CA LEU A 61 18.46 -25.08 2.90
C LEU A 61 18.04 -25.73 4.22
N SER A 62 16.84 -25.43 4.73
CA SER A 62 16.29 -26.04 5.95
C SER A 62 15.89 -27.51 5.79
N GLN A 63 15.63 -27.98 4.57
CA GLN A 63 15.27 -29.38 4.29
C GLN A 63 16.49 -30.25 3.96
N GLY A 64 17.57 -29.63 3.48
CA GLY A 64 18.84 -30.29 3.15
C GLY A 64 19.78 -30.48 4.36
N VAL A 65 19.45 -29.90 5.51
CA VAL A 65 20.08 -30.15 6.82
C VAL A 65 19.22 -31.14 7.60
#